data_AF-A0A139PDR0-F1
#
_entry.id   AF-A0A139PDR0-F1
#
_cell.length_a   1.000
_cell.length_b   1.000
_cell.length_c   1.000
_cell.angle_alpha   90.00
_cell.angle_beta   90.00
_cell.angle_gamma   90.00
#
_symmetry.space_group_name_H-M   'P 1'
#
loop_
_entity.id
_entity.type
_entity.pdbx_description
1 polymer ?
#
loop_
_entity_poly.entity_id
_entity_poly.type
_entity_poly.pdbx_seq_one_letter_code
_entity_poly.pdbx_strand_id
1 'polypeptide(L)'
;MTRDFKFETLQLHAGQVVDPATKSRAIPIYQTTSFVFDDTQEGADLFALRKPGNIYTRITNPTTAAFEERIAALEGGVGGIRYGCCNLHYFGACSRR
;
A
#
# COMPACT_ATOMS: atom_id res chain seq x y z
N MET A 1 4.69 15.74 -12.44
CA MET A 1 4.12 15.28 -13.73
C MET A 1 2.97 14.34 -13.42
N THR A 2 1.77 14.87 -13.22
CA THR A 2 0.56 14.02 -13.19
C THR A 2 0.27 13.69 -14.64
N ARG A 3 0.66 12.49 -15.07
CA ARG A 3 0.26 11.98 -16.38
C ARG A 3 -1.14 11.43 -16.18
N ASP A 4 -2.14 12.08 -16.78
CA ASP A 4 -3.52 11.58 -16.84
C ASP A 4 -3.53 10.31 -17.70
N PHE A 5 -3.27 9.17 -17.06
CA PHE A 5 -3.39 7.87 -17.67
C PHE A 5 -4.86 7.50 -17.78
N LYS A 6 -5.24 6.86 -18.90
CA LYS A 6 -6.61 6.35 -19.06
C LYS A 6 -6.91 5.27 -18.03
N PHE A 7 -8.18 5.09 -17.71
CA PHE A 7 -8.67 4.15 -16.70
C PHE A 7 -8.10 2.73 -16.89
N GLU A 8 -8.01 2.25 -18.12
CA GLU A 8 -7.48 0.92 -18.46
C GLU A 8 -5.99 0.78 -18.13
N THR A 9 -5.23 1.87 -18.25
CA THR A 9 -3.79 1.90 -17.93
C THR A 9 -3.58 1.93 -16.41
N LEU A 10 -4.43 2.68 -15.69
CA LEU A 10 -4.40 2.73 -14.23
C LEU A 10 -4.74 1.37 -13.61
N GLN A 11 -5.71 0.64 -14.15
CA GLN A 11 -6.06 -0.71 -13.67
C GLN A 11 -4.87 -1.68 -13.71
N LEU A 12 -4.04 -1.58 -14.76
CA LEU A 12 -2.90 -2.48 -14.94
C LEU A 12 -1.68 -2.04 -14.12
N HIS A 13 -1.39 -0.74 -14.05
CA HIS A 13 -0.12 -0.22 -13.57
C HIS A 13 -0.16 0.56 -12.25
N ALA A 14 -1.32 1.02 -11.78
CA ALA A 14 -1.40 1.76 -10.53
C ALA A 14 -1.05 0.86 -9.32
N GLY A 15 -0.35 1.45 -8.35
CA GLY A 15 0.09 0.80 -7.11
C GLY A 15 1.21 -0.24 -7.30
N GLN A 16 1.80 -0.37 -8.49
CA GLN A 16 2.87 -1.32 -8.76
C GLN A 16 4.23 -0.66 -8.82
N VAL A 17 5.09 -1.02 -7.87
CA VAL A 17 6.52 -0.76 -7.93
C VAL A 17 7.24 -2.06 -8.31
N VAL A 18 8.19 -1.98 -9.23
CA VAL A 18 9.01 -3.13 -9.64
C VAL A 18 9.86 -3.55 -8.45
N ASP A 19 9.87 -4.84 -8.12
CA ASP A 19 10.68 -5.34 -7.02
C ASP A 19 12.18 -5.08 -7.28
N PRO A 20 12.89 -4.34 -6.41
CA PRO A 20 14.30 -4.02 -6.62
C PRO A 20 15.21 -5.25 -6.58
N ALA A 21 14.81 -6.32 -5.87
CA ALA A 21 15.64 -7.51 -5.70
C ALA A 21 15.62 -8.41 -6.94
N THR A 22 14.43 -8.72 -7.46
CA THR A 22 14.26 -9.67 -8.57
C THR A 22 13.97 -9.02 -9.92
N LYS A 23 13.67 -7.70 -9.93
CA LYS A 23 13.15 -6.97 -11.10
C LYS A 23 11.86 -7.57 -11.67
N SER A 24 11.15 -8.40 -10.88
CA SER A 24 9.85 -8.93 -11.28
C SER A 24 8.83 -7.80 -11.41
N ARG A 25 8.07 -7.83 -12.50
CA ARG A 25 6.96 -6.89 -12.73
C ARG A 25 5.72 -7.27 -11.94
N ALA A 26 5.53 -8.56 -11.66
CA ALA A 26 4.44 -9.03 -10.81
C ALA A 26 4.75 -8.71 -9.34
N ILE A 27 3.75 -8.23 -8.60
CA ILE A 27 3.89 -7.95 -7.17
C ILE A 27 4.19 -9.27 -6.45
N PRO A 28 5.28 -9.37 -5.67
CA PRO A 28 5.55 -10.53 -4.85
C PRO A 28 4.45 -10.74 -3.81
N ILE A 29 4.13 -12.01 -3.55
CA ILE A 29 3.14 -12.37 -2.53
C ILE A 29 3.85 -12.48 -1.17
N TYR A 30 3.69 -11.47 -0.33
CA TYR A 30 4.27 -11.45 1.02
C TYR A 30 3.36 -12.18 2.02
N GLN A 31 3.31 -13.50 1.94
CA GLN A 31 2.55 -14.37 2.85
C GLN A 31 3.32 -14.60 4.16
N THR A 32 3.51 -13.53 4.92
CA THR A 32 4.12 -13.56 6.26
C THR A 32 3.15 -12.98 7.30
N THR A 33 3.43 -13.18 8.58
CA THR A 33 2.70 -12.54 9.69
C THR A 33 3.48 -11.38 10.31
N SER A 34 4.81 -11.45 10.28
CA SER A 34 5.74 -10.49 10.90
C SER A 34 6.89 -10.12 9.97
N PHE A 35 7.48 -8.95 10.20
CA PHE A 35 8.69 -8.46 9.52
C PHE A 35 9.82 -8.32 10.53
N VAL A 36 11.05 -8.58 10.09
CA VAL A 36 12.26 -8.48 10.92
C VAL A 36 12.78 -7.04 10.87
N PHE A 37 13.27 -6.54 12.01
CA PHE A 37 13.96 -5.25 12.11
C PHE A 37 15.47 -5.47 12.14
N ASP A 38 16.24 -4.57 11.55
CA ASP A 38 17.71 -4.69 11.55
C ASP A 38 18.30 -4.26 12.92
N ASP A 39 17.62 -3.35 13.64
CA ASP A 39 18.02 -2.88 14.97
C ASP A 39 16.82 -2.58 15.89
N THR A 40 17.07 -2.63 17.20
CA THR A 40 16.13 -2.25 18.27
C THR A 40 15.65 -0.81 18.17
N GLN A 41 16.54 0.12 17.75
CA GLN A 41 16.19 1.52 17.53
C GLN A 41 15.21 1.68 16.37
N GLU A 42 15.40 0.92 15.28
CA GLU A 42 14.49 0.93 14.14
C GLU A 42 13.09 0.42 14.51
N GLY A 43 13.02 -0.63 15.33
CA GLY A 43 11.74 -1.11 15.87
C GLY A 43 11.02 0.01 16.64
N ALA A 44 11.71 0.70 17.54
CA ALA A 44 11.12 1.80 18.31
C ALA A 44 10.62 2.95 17.43
N ASP A 45 11.38 3.31 16.38
CA ASP A 45 11.00 4.38 15.45
C ASP A 45 9.81 3.99 14.54
N LEU A 46 9.68 2.71 14.18
CA LEU A 46 8.52 2.18 13.45
C LEU A 46 7.26 2.19 14.32
N PHE A 47 7.35 1.76 15.58
CA PHE A 47 6.22 1.83 16.52
C PHE A 47 5.83 3.26 16.91
N ALA A 48 6.81 4.17 16.96
CA ALA A 48 6.59 5.59 17.21
C ALA A 48 6.09 6.36 15.97
N LEU A 49 5.80 5.67 14.85
CA LEU A 49 5.35 6.25 13.57
C LEU A 49 6.32 7.30 13.00
N ARG A 50 7.59 7.26 13.39
CA ARG A 50 8.61 8.19 12.88
C ARG A 50 9.14 7.76 11.52
N LYS A 51 9.10 6.46 11.23
CA LYS A 51 9.50 5.87 9.95
C LYS A 51 8.33 5.07 9.37
N PRO A 52 8.00 5.22 8.06
CA PRO A 52 7.05 4.34 7.41
C PRO A 52 7.70 2.96 7.21
N GLY A 53 7.01 1.90 7.66
CA GLY A 53 7.48 0.53 7.47
C GLY A 53 6.46 -0.51 7.92
N ASN A 54 6.71 -1.77 7.57
CA ASN A 54 5.81 -2.87 7.87
C ASN A 54 6.21 -3.51 9.21
N ILE A 55 5.27 -3.63 10.14
CA ILE A 55 5.50 -4.21 11.47
C ILE A 55 4.85 -5.60 11.54
N TYR A 56 3.56 -5.67 11.23
CA TYR A 56 2.77 -6.89 11.18
C TYR A 56 1.67 -6.78 10.13
N THR A 57 1.34 -7.91 9.50
CA THR A 57 0.43 -7.94 8.33
C THR A 57 -1.01 -7.56 8.63
N ARG A 58 -1.40 -7.52 9.91
CA ARG A 58 -2.70 -7.02 10.34
C ARG A 58 -2.83 -5.49 10.20
N ILE A 59 -1.74 -4.73 10.20
CA ILE A 59 -1.77 -3.27 10.00
C ILE A 59 -1.32 -2.90 8.60
N THR A 60 -0.19 -3.45 8.15
CA THR A 60 0.31 -3.14 6.81
C THR A 60 0.99 -4.36 6.23
N ASN A 61 0.64 -4.67 4.98
CA ASN A 61 1.32 -5.65 4.17
C ASN A 61 1.58 -5.03 2.78
N PRO A 62 2.78 -5.17 2.21
CA PRO A 62 3.12 -4.56 0.92
C PRO A 62 2.24 -5.07 -0.23
N THR A 63 1.78 -6.33 -0.21
CA THR A 63 0.86 -6.87 -1.22
C THR A 63 -0.53 -6.23 -1.09
N THR A 64 -1.02 -5.99 0.13
CA THR A 64 -2.32 -5.33 0.33
C THR A 64 -2.25 -3.82 0.07
N ALA A 65 -1.14 -3.17 0.40
CA ALA A 65 -0.92 -1.75 0.13
C ALA A 65 -0.95 -1.43 -1.37
N ALA A 66 -0.33 -2.27 -2.21
CA ALA A 66 -0.39 -2.13 -3.66
C ALA A 66 -1.83 -2.22 -4.21
N PHE A 67 -2.68 -3.04 -3.59
CA PHE A 67 -4.10 -3.08 -3.92
C PHE A 67 -4.84 -1.82 -3.46
N GLU A 68 -4.57 -1.34 -2.25
CA GLU A 68 -5.16 -0.12 -1.69
C GLU A 68 -4.85 1.11 -2.54
N GLU A 69 -3.58 1.28 -2.95
CA GLU A 69 -3.15 2.35 -3.85
C GLU A 69 -3.83 2.27 -5.22
N ARG A 70 -4.03 1.05 -5.74
CA ARG A 70 -4.72 0.85 -7.02
C ARG A 70 -6.17 1.28 -6.94
N ILE A 71 -6.90 0.87 -5.90
CA ILE A 71 -8.30 1.28 -5.73
C ILE A 71 -8.39 2.79 -5.49
N ALA A 72 -7.50 3.36 -4.67
CA ALA A 72 -7.45 4.80 -4.46
C ALA A 72 -7.24 5.57 -5.76
N ALA A 73 -6.34 5.10 -6.64
CA ALA A 73 -6.09 5.70 -7.94
C ALA A 73 -7.26 5.56 -8.92
N LEU A 74 -8.05 4.48 -8.84
CA LEU A 74 -9.24 4.28 -9.70
C LEU A 74 -10.45 5.10 -9.24
N GLU A 75 -10.63 5.26 -7.92
CA GLU A 75 -11.76 5.98 -7.33
C GLU A 75 -11.46 7.48 -7.09
N GLY A 76 -10.23 7.92 -7.33
CA GLY A 76 -9.80 9.30 -7.08
C GLY A 76 -9.72 9.67 -5.59
N GLY A 77 -9.57 8.66 -4.72
CA GLY A 77 -9.46 8.84 -3.27
C GLY A 77 -8.02 9.10 -2.81
N VAL A 78 -7.86 9.70 -1.62
CA VAL A 78 -6.54 10.00 -1.02
C VAL A 78 -5.87 8.73 -0.45
N GLY A 79 -6.64 7.65 -0.23
CA GLY A 79 -6.15 6.36 0.24
C GLY A 79 -7.28 5.34 0.39
N GLY A 80 -6.93 4.05 0.43
CA GLY A 80 -7.86 2.94 0.64
C GLY A 80 -7.33 2.03 1.76
N ILE A 81 -8.23 1.28 2.41
CA ILE A 81 -7.85 0.27 3.42
C ILE A 81 -8.54 -1.03 3.08
N ARG A 82 -7.79 -2.13 3.01
CA ARG A 82 -8.31 -3.47 2.75
C ARG A 82 -8.62 -4.19 4.06
N TYR A 83 -9.86 -4.64 4.20
CA TYR A 83 -10.27 -5.57 5.25
C TYR A 83 -10.56 -6.96 4.68
N GLY A 84 -10.32 -8.00 5.48
CA GLY A 84 -10.28 -9.40 5.02
C GLY A 84 -11.60 -10.01 4.51
N CYS A 85 -12.74 -9.32 4.65
CA CYS A 85 -14.04 -9.87 4.22
C CYS A 85 -14.85 -8.93 3.31
N CYS A 86 -14.63 -7.62 3.35
CA CYS A 86 -15.43 -6.69 2.56
C CYS A 86 -14.65 -5.40 2.31
N ASN A 87 -14.75 -4.86 1.09
CA ASN A 87 -14.24 -3.54 0.74
C ASN A 87 -14.95 -2.48 1.61
N LEU A 88 -14.39 -2.16 2.78
CA LEU A 88 -14.83 -1.00 3.54
C LEU A 88 -14.12 0.23 2.97
N HIS A 89 -14.77 0.88 2.02
CA HIS A 89 -14.42 2.24 1.60
C HIS A 89 -14.63 3.19 2.78
N TYR A 90 -13.55 3.57 3.47
CA TYR A 90 -13.60 4.69 4.41
C TYR A 90 -13.44 5.99 3.63
N PHE A 91 -14.56 6.61 3.25
CA PHE A 91 -14.61 7.97 2.68
C PHE A 91 -14.35 8.98 3.81
N GLY A 92 -13.12 8.98 4.32
CA GLY A 92 -12.67 9.74 5.49
C GLY A 92 -11.82 10.96 5.13
N ALA A 93 -12.08 11.60 4.00
CA ALA A 93 -11.56 12.93 3.71
C ALA A 93 -12.72 13.78 3.19
N CYS A 94 -13.26 14.61 4.08
CA CYS A 94 -14.22 15.66 3.79
C CYS A 94 -13.91 16.30 2.43
N SER A 95 -14.87 16.21 1.51
CA SER A 95 -14.81 16.87 0.20
C SER A 95 -14.49 18.35 0.42
N ARG A 96 -13.25 18.77 0.12
CA ARG A 96 -13.03 20.17 -0.22
C ARG A 96 -13.44 20.35 -1.66
N ARG A 97 -14.60 20.99 -1.76
CA ARG A 97 -15.04 21.80 -2.91
C ARG A 97 -13.90 22.69 -3.40
#